data_AF-A0A818FZB9-F1
#
_entry.id   AF-A0A818FZB9-F1
#
_cell.length_a   1.000
_cell.length_b   1.000
_cell.length_c   1.000
_cell.angle_alpha   90.00
_cell.angle_beta   90.00
_cell.angle_gamma   90.00
#
_symmetry.space_group_name_H-M   'P 1'
#
loop_
_entity.id
_entity.type
_entity.pdbx_description
1 polymer ?
#
loop_
_entity_poly.entity_id
_entity_poly.type
_entity_poly.pdbx_seq_one_letter_code
_entity_poly.pdbx_strand_id
1 'polypeptide(L)'
;MLYKKKICFYLEIYLVACLIDYFSTAATYVEDRTGVKFGENILSFRAIFNDVRNSVDRVHYATKLKERVCENIEKYVHKDEQLPILLDRIRSHGAKTFLLTNSEYWYTDKLMAYLLTTDNDNNNPKRDWKSYFSYIVVDAQKPLFFAEGTTLRIIDPNTGSMKLGSYSGQLQQNEVYSGGSCEVFSKLIGSMGKDVLYVGDHIFGDIIKSKKQKAWRTMLVVPELNHELKVFHDKRNLFNTLEALDTTISDLLRSFDMTSNHGPDAVSRIKQKIQVKENTEIYH
;
A
#
# COMPACT_ATOMS: atom_id res chain seq x y z
N MET A 1 -6.07 7.78 1.12
CA MET A 1 -5.41 6.75 1.98
C MET A 1 -4.06 6.27 1.41
N LEU A 2 -3.88 6.27 0.08
CA LEU A 2 -2.65 5.89 -0.64
C LEU A 2 -1.35 6.62 -0.23
N TYR A 3 -1.42 7.89 0.20
CA TYR A 3 -0.20 8.65 0.54
C TYR A 3 0.43 8.28 1.89
N LYS A 4 -0.37 7.78 2.83
CA LYS A 4 0.05 7.60 4.24
C LYS A 4 1.03 6.44 4.42
N LYS A 5 0.80 5.31 3.75
CA LYS A 5 1.67 4.14 3.86
C LYS A 5 2.87 4.17 2.91
N LYS A 6 2.76 4.87 1.78
CA LYS A 6 3.88 5.06 0.83
C LYS A 6 5.06 5.78 1.46
N ILE A 7 4.81 6.96 2.05
CA ILE A 7 5.88 7.74 2.69
C ILE A 7 6.60 6.89 3.73
N CYS A 8 5.87 6.14 4.55
CA CYS A 8 6.49 5.42 5.65
C CYS A 8 7.14 4.09 5.26
N PHE A 9 6.66 3.38 4.23
CA PHE A 9 7.32 2.15 3.76
C PHE A 9 8.63 2.47 3.03
N TYR A 10 8.64 3.46 2.14
CA TYR A 10 9.88 3.90 1.48
C TYR A 10 10.83 4.59 2.47
N LEU A 11 10.31 5.35 3.44
CA LEU A 11 11.11 5.93 4.51
C LEU A 11 11.73 4.86 5.41
N GLU A 12 11.01 3.81 5.78
CA GLU A 12 11.55 2.69 6.57
C GLU A 12 12.73 2.04 5.84
N ILE A 13 12.56 1.69 4.56
CA ILE A 13 13.63 1.09 3.75
C ILE A 13 14.84 2.01 3.66
N TYR A 14 14.61 3.29 3.33
CA TYR A 14 15.68 4.27 3.20
C TYR A 14 16.40 4.49 4.53
N LEU A 15 15.66 4.62 5.64
CA LEU A 15 16.22 4.85 6.97
C LEU A 15 17.02 3.65 7.45
N VAL A 16 16.56 2.42 7.21
CA VAL A 16 17.34 1.21 7.50
C VAL A 16 18.65 1.21 6.72
N ALA A 17 18.63 1.55 5.43
CA ALA A 17 19.85 1.65 4.63
C ALA A 17 20.80 2.73 5.15
N CYS A 18 20.29 3.93 5.47
CA CYS A 18 21.10 5.01 6.04
C CYS A 18 21.70 4.67 7.39
N LEU A 19 20.96 3.97 8.26
CA LEU A 19 21.48 3.56 9.56
C LEU A 19 22.56 2.49 9.42
N ILE A 20 22.35 1.50 8.55
CA ILE A 20 23.37 0.48 8.26
C ILE A 20 24.63 1.16 7.71
N ASP A 21 24.48 2.05 6.72
CA ASP A 21 25.61 2.81 6.14
C ASP A 21 26.35 3.64 7.20
N TYR A 22 25.61 4.40 8.02
CA TYR A 22 26.18 5.19 9.11
C TYR A 22 26.99 4.33 10.09
N PHE A 23 26.42 3.20 10.54
CA PHE A 23 27.09 2.33 11.51
C PHE A 23 28.26 1.55 10.91
N SER A 24 28.22 1.21 9.62
CA SER A 24 29.31 0.51 8.95
C SER A 24 30.47 1.44 8.54
N THR A 25 30.20 2.73 8.32
CA THR A 25 31.23 3.70 7.89
C THR A 25 31.86 4.49 9.03
N ALA A 26 31.16 4.64 10.15
CA ALA A 26 31.67 5.38 11.29
C ALA A 26 32.82 4.64 12.00
N ALA A 27 33.97 5.31 12.15
CA ALA A 27 35.19 4.77 12.78
C ALA A 27 35.01 4.30 14.25
N THR A 28 33.88 4.65 14.87
CA THR A 28 33.53 4.32 16.24
C THR A 28 33.00 2.89 16.40
N TYR A 29 32.50 2.29 15.32
CA TYR A 29 31.87 0.97 15.33
C TYR A 29 32.71 -0.03 14.54
N VAL A 30 32.63 -1.29 14.92
CA VAL A 30 33.26 -2.40 14.19
C VAL A 30 32.17 -3.28 13.61
N GLU A 31 32.17 -3.45 12.28
CA GLU A 31 31.21 -4.29 11.59
C GLU A 31 31.35 -5.77 12.00
N ASP A 32 30.23 -6.43 12.19
CA ASP A 32 30.12 -7.86 12.46
C ASP A 32 29.10 -8.48 11.50
N ARG A 33 29.14 -9.80 11.30
CA ARG A 33 28.27 -10.50 10.36
C ARG A 33 26.77 -10.27 10.60
N THR A 34 26.39 -9.96 11.84
CA THR A 34 24.98 -9.81 12.25
C THR A 34 24.61 -8.41 12.74
N GLY A 35 25.53 -7.44 12.67
CA GLY A 35 25.32 -6.08 13.15
C GLY A 35 26.62 -5.28 13.28
N VAL A 36 26.66 -4.40 14.28
CA VAL A 36 27.85 -3.59 14.60
C VAL A 36 28.19 -3.65 16.08
N LYS A 37 29.47 -3.54 16.42
CA LYS A 37 29.99 -3.57 17.78
C LYS A 37 30.39 -2.17 18.24
N PHE A 38 30.07 -1.86 19.50
CA PHE A 38 30.53 -0.67 20.21
C PHE A 38 31.03 -1.09 21.60
N GLY A 39 32.35 -1.18 21.77
CA GLY A 39 32.95 -1.79 22.95
C GLY A 39 32.52 -3.25 23.08
N GLU A 40 31.91 -3.61 24.22
CA GLU A 40 31.39 -4.96 24.47
C GLU A 40 29.94 -5.17 23.98
N ASN A 41 29.26 -4.10 23.54
CA ASN A 41 27.87 -4.18 23.11
C ASN A 41 27.76 -4.51 21.62
N ILE A 42 26.80 -5.36 21.27
CA ILE A 42 26.46 -5.70 19.88
C ILE A 42 25.08 -5.13 19.55
N LEU A 43 25.03 -4.24 18.57
CA LEU A 43 23.79 -3.77 17.98
C LEU A 43 23.50 -4.59 16.71
N SER A 44 22.62 -5.57 16.83
CA SER A 44 22.26 -6.42 15.67
C SER A 44 21.46 -5.65 14.61
N PHE A 45 21.62 -6.00 13.34
CA PHE A 45 20.78 -5.45 12.25
C PHE A 45 19.29 -5.71 12.47
N ARG A 46 18.95 -6.84 13.11
CA ARG A 46 17.57 -7.14 13.52
C ARG A 46 17.03 -6.16 14.54
N ALA A 47 17.86 -5.74 15.51
CA ALA A 47 17.47 -4.73 16.49
C ALA A 47 17.25 -3.38 15.81
N ILE A 48 18.19 -2.95 14.95
CA ILE A 48 18.05 -1.71 14.15
C ILE A 48 16.74 -1.72 13.36
N PHE A 49 16.47 -2.81 12.64
CA PHE A 49 15.23 -2.96 11.88
C PHE A 49 13.98 -2.84 12.77
N ASN A 50 13.95 -3.55 13.91
CA ASN A 50 12.83 -3.49 14.83
C ASN A 50 12.64 -2.08 15.43
N ASP A 51 13.72 -1.37 15.74
CA ASP A 51 13.65 -0.01 16.29
C ASP A 51 13.13 0.98 15.26
N VAL A 52 13.57 0.89 14.00
CA VAL A 52 13.02 1.68 12.90
C VAL A 52 11.54 1.36 12.72
N ARG A 53 11.18 0.08 12.64
CA ARG A 53 9.80 -0.37 12.47
C ARG A 53 8.88 0.18 13.57
N ASN A 54 9.28 -0.01 14.82
CA ASN A 54 8.54 0.49 15.98
C ASN A 54 8.42 2.02 15.98
N SER A 55 9.46 2.73 15.52
CA SER A 55 9.44 4.19 15.41
C SER A 55 8.47 4.66 14.33
N VAL A 56 8.47 4.02 13.17
CA VAL A 56 7.53 4.30 12.08
C VAL A 56 6.09 4.01 12.53
N ASP A 57 5.85 2.89 13.19
CA ASP A 57 4.55 2.54 13.75
C ASP A 57 4.11 3.58 14.79
N ARG A 58 5.00 4.01 15.70
CA ARG A 58 4.71 5.08 16.67
C ARG A 58 4.35 6.39 16.00
N VAL A 59 5.04 6.82 14.95
CA VAL A 59 4.72 8.04 14.21
C VAL A 59 3.36 7.93 13.51
N HIS A 60 2.99 6.72 13.07
CA HIS A 60 1.69 6.46 12.46
C HIS A 60 0.51 6.45 13.43
N TYR A 61 0.70 5.85 14.60
CA TYR A 61 -0.28 5.88 15.68
C TYR A 61 -0.33 7.24 16.37
N ALA A 62 0.77 7.97 16.38
CA ALA A 62 0.80 9.35 16.85
C ALA A 62 -0.09 10.23 15.97
N THR A 63 -1.00 10.94 16.62
CA THR A 63 -1.97 11.85 15.99
C THR A 63 -1.28 12.95 15.18
N LYS A 64 -0.07 13.36 15.58
CA LYS A 64 0.68 14.49 14.99
C LYS A 64 0.92 14.41 13.49
N LEU A 65 1.23 13.22 12.94
CA LEU A 65 1.43 13.11 11.48
C LEU A 65 0.11 13.35 10.75
N LYS A 66 -0.98 12.78 11.25
CA LYS A 66 -2.32 12.91 10.68
C LYS A 66 -2.82 14.35 10.79
N GLU A 67 -2.57 14.99 11.94
CA GLU A 67 -2.86 16.41 12.17
C GLU A 67 -2.17 17.30 11.15
N ARG A 68 -0.84 17.16 10.97
CA ARG A 68 -0.08 17.92 9.96
C ARG A 68 -0.55 17.71 8.53
N VAL A 69 -0.94 16.48 8.18
CA VAL A 69 -1.53 16.20 6.86
C VAL A 69 -2.87 16.91 6.72
N CYS A 70 -3.72 16.92 7.75
CA CYS A 70 -4.99 17.62 7.73
C CYS A 70 -4.85 19.15 7.75
N GLU A 71 -3.80 19.70 8.35
CA GLU A 71 -3.51 21.14 8.36
C GLU A 71 -3.11 21.66 6.97
N ASN A 72 -2.49 20.83 6.13
CA ASN A 72 -2.07 21.20 4.78
C ASN A 72 -2.40 20.09 3.77
N ILE A 73 -3.69 19.77 3.67
CA ILE A 73 -4.17 18.61 2.91
C ILE A 73 -3.86 18.71 1.41
N GLU A 74 -3.91 19.90 0.84
CA GLU A 74 -3.65 20.17 -0.58
C GLU A 74 -2.21 19.82 -0.98
N LYS A 75 -1.24 20.07 -0.09
CA LYS A 75 0.16 19.74 -0.32
C LYS A 75 0.42 18.23 -0.33
N TYR A 76 -0.32 17.47 0.47
CA TYR A 76 -0.01 16.06 0.75
C TYR A 76 -0.99 15.08 0.10
N VAL A 77 -2.13 15.53 -0.38
CA VAL A 77 -3.20 14.69 -0.92
C VAL A 77 -3.61 15.20 -2.29
N HIS A 78 -3.26 14.41 -3.32
CA HIS A 78 -3.75 14.62 -4.67
C HIS A 78 -5.28 14.53 -4.72
N LYS A 79 -5.93 15.60 -5.16
CA LYS A 79 -7.38 15.66 -5.41
C LYS A 79 -7.62 15.41 -6.90
N ASP A 80 -8.61 14.58 -7.20
CA ASP A 80 -9.02 14.28 -8.57
C ASP A 80 -10.53 14.55 -8.70
N GLU A 81 -10.89 15.52 -9.53
CA GLU A 81 -12.28 15.93 -9.76
C GLU A 81 -13.14 14.84 -10.41
N GLN A 82 -12.52 13.83 -11.02
CA GLN A 82 -13.23 12.71 -11.63
C GLN A 82 -13.71 11.68 -10.60
N LEU A 83 -13.18 11.69 -9.38
CA LEU A 83 -13.51 10.72 -8.33
C LEU A 83 -15.00 10.76 -7.93
N PRO A 84 -15.60 11.93 -7.60
CA PRO A 84 -17.05 12.03 -7.36
C PRO A 84 -17.88 11.51 -8.54
N ILE A 85 -17.49 11.88 -9.77
CA ILE A 85 -18.19 11.50 -11.01
C ILE A 85 -18.18 9.99 -11.19
N LEU A 86 -17.04 9.34 -10.94
CA LEU A 86 -16.90 7.90 -11.02
C LEU A 86 -17.81 7.19 -10.00
N LEU A 87 -17.82 7.65 -8.74
CA LEU A 87 -18.66 7.07 -7.69
C LEU A 87 -20.14 7.20 -8.02
N ASP A 88 -20.57 8.35 -8.54
CA ASP A 88 -21.96 8.55 -8.97
C ASP A 88 -22.33 7.69 -10.17
N ARG A 89 -21.44 7.55 -11.15
CA ARG A 89 -21.67 6.64 -12.29
C ARG A 89 -21.80 5.19 -11.83
N ILE A 90 -20.99 4.73 -10.87
CA ILE A 90 -21.11 3.37 -10.33
C ILE A 90 -22.51 3.18 -9.70
N ARG A 91 -22.95 4.15 -8.90
CA ARG A 91 -24.27 4.09 -8.24
C ARG A 91 -25.43 4.18 -9.21
N SER A 92 -25.34 5.02 -10.25
CA SER A 92 -26.40 5.20 -11.24
C SER A 92 -26.68 3.91 -12.03
N HIS A 93 -25.72 2.99 -12.09
CA HIS A 93 -25.86 1.67 -12.70
C HIS A 93 -26.34 0.59 -11.71
N GLY A 94 -26.84 0.99 -10.54
CA GLY A 94 -27.44 0.08 -9.55
C GLY A 94 -26.45 -0.62 -8.63
N ALA A 95 -25.16 -0.33 -8.72
CA ALA A 95 -24.16 -0.90 -7.82
C ALA A 95 -24.17 -0.18 -6.46
N LYS A 96 -24.07 -0.96 -5.37
CA LYS A 96 -23.84 -0.43 -4.02
C LYS A 96 -22.35 -0.17 -3.81
N THR A 97 -22.02 0.97 -3.25
CA THR A 97 -20.63 1.38 -2.96
C THR A 97 -20.36 1.27 -1.46
N PHE A 98 -19.14 0.90 -1.08
CA PHE A 98 -18.75 0.92 0.33
C PHE A 98 -17.31 1.41 0.53
N LEU A 99 -17.06 2.02 1.69
CA LEU A 99 -15.74 2.37 2.17
C LEU A 99 -15.33 1.41 3.28
N LEU A 100 -14.13 0.82 3.19
CA LEU A 100 -13.56 -0.07 4.20
C LEU A 100 -12.10 0.32 4.47
N THR A 101 -11.87 1.06 5.56
CA THR A 101 -10.58 1.70 5.88
C THR A 101 -10.05 1.30 7.26
N ASN A 102 -8.73 1.20 7.40
CA ASN A 102 -8.06 1.04 8.69
C ASN A 102 -7.92 2.36 9.47
N SER A 103 -8.23 3.50 8.85
CA SER A 103 -8.12 4.80 9.51
C SER A 103 -9.32 5.03 10.43
N GLU A 104 -9.11 5.87 11.45
CA GLU A 104 -10.14 6.35 12.36
C GLU A 104 -11.14 7.27 11.63
N TYR A 105 -12.33 7.43 12.23
CA TYR A 105 -13.38 8.24 11.65
C TYR A 105 -12.97 9.70 11.42
N TRP A 106 -12.45 10.40 12.43
CA TRP A 106 -12.12 11.83 12.33
C TRP A 106 -11.16 12.14 11.16
N TYR A 107 -10.19 11.25 10.92
CA TYR A 107 -9.21 11.41 9.85
C TYR A 107 -9.83 11.07 8.49
N THR A 108 -10.68 10.04 8.47
CA THR A 108 -11.44 9.64 7.27
C THR A 108 -12.40 10.75 6.86
N ASP A 109 -13.14 11.33 7.81
CA ASP A 109 -14.10 12.40 7.58
C ASP A 109 -13.44 13.64 6.95
N LYS A 110 -12.32 14.12 7.52
CA LYS A 110 -11.55 15.23 6.93
C LYS A 110 -11.03 14.92 5.52
N LEU A 111 -10.43 13.74 5.33
CA LEU A 111 -9.88 13.36 4.02
C LEU A 111 -10.97 13.22 2.95
N MET A 112 -12.07 12.53 3.27
CA MET A 112 -13.14 12.25 2.31
C MET A 112 -13.93 13.52 2.01
N ALA A 113 -14.11 14.41 3.00
CA ALA A 113 -14.67 15.73 2.76
C ALA A 113 -13.83 16.51 1.74
N TYR A 114 -12.50 16.53 1.88
CA TYR A 114 -11.62 17.19 0.90
C TYR A 114 -11.67 16.53 -0.49
N LEU A 115 -11.57 15.21 -0.56
CA LEU A 115 -11.53 14.45 -1.82
C LEU A 115 -12.84 14.52 -2.62
N LEU A 116 -13.99 14.60 -1.94
CA LEU A 116 -15.32 14.55 -2.56
C LEU A 116 -16.03 15.91 -2.56
N THR A 117 -15.37 16.98 -2.11
CA THR A 117 -15.85 18.34 -2.34
C THR A 117 -15.61 18.72 -3.80
N THR A 118 -16.69 19.00 -4.52
CA THR A 118 -16.66 19.61 -5.85
C THR A 118 -16.70 21.12 -5.73
N ASP A 119 -15.76 21.83 -6.36
CA ASP A 119 -15.65 23.29 -6.26
C ASP A 119 -16.62 24.03 -7.22
N ASN A 120 -17.32 23.29 -8.09
CA ASN A 120 -17.96 23.83 -9.30
C ASN A 120 -19.47 24.04 -9.25
N ASP A 121 -20.13 24.05 -8.09
CA ASP A 121 -21.58 24.18 -8.03
C ASP A 121 -22.03 25.28 -7.06
N ASN A 122 -21.82 26.54 -7.45
CA ASN A 122 -22.37 27.71 -6.74
C ASN A 122 -23.91 27.69 -6.61
N ASN A 123 -24.59 26.78 -7.31
CA ASN A 123 -26.04 26.62 -7.30
C ASN A 123 -26.55 25.34 -6.60
N ASN A 124 -25.67 24.44 -6.16
CA ASN A 124 -26.10 23.22 -5.45
C ASN A 124 -25.48 23.12 -4.05
N PRO A 125 -26.25 22.68 -3.05
CA PRO A 125 -25.74 22.48 -1.71
C PRO A 125 -24.62 21.44 -1.71
N LYS A 126 -23.56 21.73 -0.95
CA LYS A 126 -22.40 20.85 -0.77
C LYS A 126 -22.86 19.47 -0.29
N ARG A 127 -22.70 18.45 -1.15
CA ARG A 127 -23.07 17.06 -0.84
C ARG A 127 -22.11 16.47 0.20
N ASP A 128 -22.65 15.86 1.24
CA ASP A 128 -21.86 15.13 2.24
C ASP A 128 -21.19 13.90 1.59
N TRP A 129 -19.89 13.73 1.83
CA TRP A 129 -19.09 12.63 1.30
C TRP A 129 -19.68 11.25 1.67
N LYS A 130 -20.35 11.15 2.83
CA LYS A 130 -20.97 9.91 3.29
C LYS A 130 -22.03 9.39 2.32
N SER A 131 -22.72 10.30 1.64
CA SER A 131 -23.78 9.96 0.69
C SER A 131 -23.28 9.32 -0.61
N TYR A 132 -21.97 9.34 -0.89
CA TYR A 132 -21.38 8.59 -2.00
C TYR A 132 -21.25 7.09 -1.69
N PHE A 133 -21.40 6.69 -0.43
CA PHE A 133 -21.27 5.30 0.00
C PHE A 133 -22.61 4.77 0.53
N SER A 134 -22.95 3.53 0.17
CA SER A 134 -24.04 2.79 0.80
C SER A 134 -23.66 2.34 2.21
N TYR A 135 -22.39 1.96 2.40
CA TYR A 135 -21.87 1.46 3.67
C TYR A 135 -20.49 2.03 3.96
N ILE A 136 -20.23 2.43 5.22
CA ILE A 136 -18.96 3.02 5.63
C ILE A 136 -18.44 2.28 6.86
N VAL A 137 -17.26 1.68 6.74
CA VAL A 137 -16.58 0.96 7.81
C VAL A 137 -15.18 1.55 7.99
N VAL A 138 -14.94 2.12 9.16
CA VAL A 138 -13.65 2.63 9.61
C VAL A 138 -13.02 1.68 10.63
N ASP A 139 -11.76 1.93 11.01
CA ASP A 139 -11.04 1.11 12.00
C ASP A 139 -11.11 -0.41 11.70
N ALA A 140 -11.10 -0.78 10.43
CA ALA A 140 -11.32 -2.17 10.00
C ALA A 140 -10.22 -3.14 10.46
N GLN A 141 -9.02 -2.62 10.80
CA GLN A 141 -7.86 -3.42 11.21
C GLN A 141 -7.45 -4.51 10.21
N LYS A 142 -7.58 -4.27 8.90
CA LYS A 142 -7.08 -5.20 7.87
C LYS A 142 -5.58 -5.50 8.11
N PRO A 143 -5.13 -6.77 8.08
CA PRO A 143 -5.84 -7.94 7.54
C PRO A 143 -6.77 -8.67 8.52
N LEU A 144 -6.84 -8.29 9.80
CA LEU A 144 -7.66 -8.95 10.82
C LEU A 144 -9.13 -9.02 10.41
N PHE A 145 -9.64 -7.96 9.75
CA PHE A 145 -10.99 -7.89 9.18
C PHE A 145 -11.37 -9.13 8.34
N PHE A 146 -10.45 -9.65 7.53
CA PHE A 146 -10.72 -10.76 6.62
C PHE A 146 -10.64 -12.13 7.32
N ALA A 147 -10.04 -12.17 8.51
CA ALA A 147 -9.98 -13.33 9.39
C ALA A 147 -11.13 -13.29 10.43
N GLU A 148 -10.80 -13.31 11.72
CA GLU A 148 -11.77 -13.24 12.83
C GLU A 148 -12.43 -11.87 12.98
N GLY A 149 -11.74 -10.80 12.59
CA GLY A 149 -12.21 -9.42 12.72
C GLY A 149 -12.35 -8.96 14.18
N THR A 150 -13.16 -7.93 14.38
CA THR A 150 -13.46 -7.34 15.69
C THR A 150 -14.97 -7.15 15.87
N THR A 151 -15.41 -6.71 17.05
CA THR A 151 -16.81 -6.34 17.26
C THR A 151 -17.21 -5.15 16.39
N LEU A 152 -18.30 -5.28 15.64
CA LEU A 152 -18.87 -4.18 14.87
C LEU A 152 -19.59 -3.19 15.81
N ARG A 153 -19.25 -1.90 15.69
CA ARG A 153 -19.84 -0.81 16.49
C ARG A 153 -20.32 0.32 15.58
N ILE A 154 -21.23 1.16 16.06
CA ILE A 154 -21.64 2.41 15.40
C ILE A 154 -20.83 3.56 15.96
N ILE A 155 -20.43 4.49 15.10
CA ILE A 155 -19.84 5.77 15.48
C ILE A 155 -20.94 6.83 15.56
N ASP A 156 -20.91 7.63 16.63
CA ASP A 156 -21.66 8.88 16.69
C ASP A 156 -20.93 9.94 15.83
N PRO A 157 -21.53 10.43 14.75
CA PRO A 157 -20.88 11.40 13.86
C PRO A 157 -20.55 12.73 14.53
N ASN A 158 -21.28 13.11 15.59
CA ASN A 158 -21.12 14.40 16.25
C ASN A 158 -19.91 14.41 17.21
N THR A 159 -19.72 13.30 17.93
CA THR A 159 -18.63 13.16 18.90
C THR A 159 -17.43 12.39 18.36
N GLY A 160 -17.62 11.65 17.27
CA GLY A 160 -16.63 10.69 16.74
C GLY A 160 -16.41 9.46 17.63
N SER A 161 -17.17 9.32 18.72
CA SER A 161 -17.03 8.21 19.66
C SER A 161 -17.85 7.00 19.24
N MET A 162 -17.38 5.80 19.59
CA MET A 162 -18.16 4.57 19.41
C MET A 162 -19.34 4.57 20.39
N LYS A 163 -20.56 4.32 19.89
CA LYS A 163 -21.72 4.06 20.75
C LYS A 163 -21.50 2.77 21.55
N LEU A 164 -21.89 2.78 22.82
CA LEU A 164 -21.80 1.62 23.71
C LEU A 164 -22.71 0.48 23.21
N GLY A 165 -22.17 -0.73 23.14
CA GLY A 165 -22.87 -1.93 22.70
C GLY A 165 -22.39 -2.50 21.36
N SER A 166 -22.72 -3.77 21.08
CA SER A 166 -22.55 -4.38 19.76
C SER A 166 -23.75 -4.06 18.87
N TYR A 167 -23.50 -3.77 17.59
CA TYR A 167 -24.57 -3.52 16.64
C TYR A 167 -25.14 -4.83 16.09
N SER A 168 -26.46 -5.03 16.20
CA SER A 168 -27.19 -6.20 15.71
C SER A 168 -28.25 -5.88 14.65
N GLY A 169 -28.32 -4.62 14.18
CA GLY A 169 -29.29 -4.16 13.19
C GLY A 169 -28.85 -4.32 11.73
N GLN A 170 -29.70 -3.87 10.81
CA GLN A 170 -29.38 -3.78 9.36
C GLN A 170 -28.58 -2.52 9.06
N LEU A 171 -27.53 -2.63 8.25
CA LEU A 171 -26.71 -1.46 7.88
C LEU A 171 -27.56 -0.37 7.23
N GLN A 172 -27.53 0.83 7.81
CA GLN A 172 -28.24 2.02 7.35
C GLN A 172 -27.31 2.90 6.50
N GLN A 173 -27.89 3.58 5.52
CA GLN A 173 -27.15 4.59 4.75
C GLN A 173 -26.80 5.79 5.65
N ASN A 174 -25.64 6.40 5.42
CA ASN A 174 -25.08 7.52 6.19
C ASN A 174 -24.66 7.20 7.64
N GLU A 175 -24.88 5.98 8.13
CA GLU A 175 -24.24 5.51 9.35
C GLU A 175 -22.78 5.11 9.09
N VAL A 176 -21.95 5.29 10.10
CA VAL A 176 -20.54 4.92 10.07
C VAL A 176 -20.29 3.85 11.10
N TYR A 177 -19.71 2.75 10.64
CA TYR A 177 -19.40 1.59 11.47
C TYR A 177 -17.90 1.51 11.76
N SER A 178 -17.53 0.93 12.89
CA SER A 178 -16.14 0.68 13.29
C SER A 178 -15.90 -0.81 13.47
N GLY A 179 -14.76 -1.29 12.95
CA GLY A 179 -14.30 -2.66 13.14
C GLY A 179 -15.09 -3.68 12.32
N GLY A 180 -15.58 -4.72 12.99
CA GLY A 180 -16.31 -5.81 12.35
C GLY A 180 -15.42 -6.86 11.70
N SER A 181 -16.05 -7.75 10.94
CA SER A 181 -15.39 -8.76 10.12
C SER A 181 -16.00 -8.84 8.73
N CYS A 182 -15.23 -9.35 7.78
CA CYS A 182 -15.68 -9.53 6.40
C CYS A 182 -16.89 -10.46 6.32
N GLU A 183 -16.98 -11.46 7.20
CA GLU A 183 -18.14 -12.36 7.25
C GLU A 183 -19.40 -11.64 7.69
N VAL A 184 -19.35 -10.89 8.80
CA VAL A 184 -20.49 -10.11 9.29
C VAL A 184 -20.90 -9.07 8.26
N PHE A 185 -19.93 -8.35 7.70
CA PHE A 185 -20.19 -7.33 6.69
C PHE A 185 -20.86 -7.89 5.44
N SER A 186 -20.34 -9.01 4.90
CA SER A 186 -20.92 -9.66 3.70
C SER A 186 -22.36 -10.13 3.94
N LYS A 187 -22.66 -10.67 5.12
CA LYS A 187 -24.01 -11.07 5.52
C LYS A 187 -24.94 -9.85 5.58
N LEU A 188 -24.49 -8.75 6.15
CA LEU A 188 -25.30 -7.53 6.30
C LEU A 188 -25.60 -6.83 4.97
N ILE A 189 -24.67 -6.83 4.02
CA ILE A 189 -24.88 -6.22 2.70
C ILE A 189 -25.61 -7.15 1.73
N GLY A 190 -25.74 -8.43 2.07
CA GLY A 190 -26.42 -9.45 1.28
C GLY A 190 -25.69 -9.81 -0.02
N SER A 191 -24.37 -9.68 -0.06
CA SER A 191 -23.56 -9.95 -1.26
C SER A 191 -22.71 -11.20 -1.10
N MET A 192 -22.56 -11.98 -2.16
CA MET A 192 -21.63 -13.10 -2.22
C MET A 192 -20.27 -12.62 -2.75
N GLY A 193 -19.23 -13.43 -2.53
CA GLY A 193 -17.86 -13.00 -2.79
C GLY A 193 -17.60 -12.49 -4.21
N LYS A 194 -18.16 -13.16 -5.23
CA LYS A 194 -18.00 -12.77 -6.64
C LYS A 194 -18.71 -11.48 -7.01
N ASP A 195 -19.69 -11.05 -6.21
CA ASP A 195 -20.45 -9.81 -6.46
C ASP A 195 -19.63 -8.57 -6.08
N VAL A 196 -18.66 -8.74 -5.18
CA VAL A 196 -17.82 -7.66 -4.66
C VAL A 196 -16.57 -7.46 -5.51
N LEU A 197 -16.35 -6.23 -5.97
CA LEU A 197 -15.07 -5.75 -6.48
C LEU A 197 -14.41 -4.88 -5.39
N TYR A 198 -13.32 -5.37 -4.81
CA TYR A 198 -12.56 -4.66 -3.79
C TYR A 198 -11.34 -3.98 -4.39
N VAL A 199 -11.27 -2.66 -4.25
CA VAL A 199 -10.19 -1.82 -4.77
C VAL A 199 -9.28 -1.41 -3.60
N GLY A 200 -7.98 -1.69 -3.71
CA GLY A 200 -7.02 -1.37 -2.65
C GLY A 200 -5.60 -1.30 -3.16
N ASP A 201 -4.71 -0.73 -2.36
CA ASP A 201 -3.27 -0.54 -2.65
C ASP A 201 -2.39 -1.55 -1.90
N HIS A 202 -2.88 -2.12 -0.80
CA HIS A 202 -2.09 -3.04 0.01
C HIS A 202 -2.21 -4.49 -0.51
N ILE A 203 -1.22 -4.94 -1.31
CA ILE A 203 -1.24 -6.27 -1.93
C ILE A 203 -1.53 -7.41 -0.93
N PHE A 204 -0.91 -7.40 0.26
CA PHE A 204 -1.14 -8.46 1.23
C PHE A 204 -2.47 -8.31 1.97
N GLY A 205 -2.69 -7.15 2.59
CA GLY A 205 -3.84 -6.96 3.48
C GLY A 205 -5.16 -6.75 2.75
N ASP A 206 -5.15 -6.21 1.54
CA ASP A 206 -6.35 -5.91 0.77
C ASP A 206 -6.62 -6.94 -0.33
N ILE A 207 -5.60 -7.40 -1.06
CA ILE A 207 -5.78 -8.25 -2.25
C ILE A 207 -5.66 -9.74 -1.92
N ILE A 208 -4.53 -10.17 -1.36
CA ILE A 208 -4.26 -11.59 -1.11
C ILE A 208 -5.26 -12.17 -0.09
N LYS A 209 -5.52 -11.45 1.02
CA LYS A 209 -6.42 -11.93 2.08
C LYS A 209 -7.89 -11.94 1.64
N SER A 210 -8.37 -10.91 0.96
CA SER A 210 -9.76 -10.88 0.46
C SER A 210 -10.02 -11.98 -0.59
N LYS A 211 -9.08 -12.21 -1.51
CA LYS A 211 -9.19 -13.26 -2.52
C LYS A 211 -9.14 -14.66 -1.90
N LYS A 212 -8.17 -14.94 -1.02
CA LYS A 212 -8.01 -16.27 -0.42
C LYS A 212 -9.16 -16.64 0.52
N GLN A 213 -9.69 -15.69 1.30
CA GLN A 213 -10.66 -16.02 2.34
C GLN A 213 -12.11 -15.94 1.88
N LYS A 214 -12.44 -15.06 0.92
CA LYS A 214 -13.84 -14.81 0.52
C LYS A 214 -14.08 -14.68 -0.98
N ALA A 215 -13.08 -14.95 -1.82
CA ALA A 215 -13.18 -14.93 -3.28
C ALA A 215 -13.74 -13.61 -3.86
N TRP A 216 -13.44 -12.48 -3.20
CA TRP A 216 -13.74 -11.16 -3.75
C TRP A 216 -12.97 -10.94 -5.05
N ARG A 217 -13.62 -10.31 -6.04
CA ARG A 217 -12.88 -9.75 -7.18
C ARG A 217 -12.05 -8.60 -6.64
N THR A 218 -10.84 -8.45 -7.15
CA THR A 218 -9.86 -7.49 -6.61
C THR A 218 -9.29 -6.63 -7.72
N MET A 219 -9.07 -5.36 -7.41
CA MET A 219 -8.36 -4.41 -8.26
C MET A 219 -7.25 -3.78 -7.42
N LEU A 220 -6.00 -3.99 -7.83
CA LEU A 220 -4.85 -3.42 -7.16
C LEU A 220 -4.55 -2.05 -7.78
N VAL A 221 -4.49 -1.02 -6.94
CA VAL A 221 -4.03 0.32 -7.32
C VAL A 221 -2.52 0.38 -7.09
N VAL A 222 -1.75 0.59 -8.16
CA VAL A 222 -0.28 0.72 -8.12
C VAL A 222 0.11 2.09 -8.67
N PRO A 223 0.27 3.13 -7.83
CA PRO A 223 0.51 4.48 -8.37
C PRO A 223 1.90 4.67 -8.97
N GLU A 224 2.88 3.84 -8.59
CA GLU A 224 4.23 3.80 -9.19
C GLU A 224 4.18 3.35 -10.66
N LEU A 225 3.14 2.60 -11.05
CA LEU A 225 3.05 1.96 -12.36
C LEU A 225 3.11 2.97 -13.51
N ASN A 226 2.56 4.18 -13.34
CA ASN A 226 2.65 5.21 -14.38
C ASN A 226 4.11 5.61 -14.67
N HIS A 227 4.92 5.74 -13.62
CA HIS A 227 6.34 6.04 -13.78
C HIS A 227 7.09 4.82 -14.33
N GLU A 228 6.83 3.62 -13.82
CA GLU A 228 7.46 2.39 -14.29
C GLU A 228 7.17 2.13 -15.77
N LEU A 229 5.94 2.34 -16.25
CA LEU A 229 5.58 2.20 -17.66
C LEU A 229 6.35 3.17 -18.55
N LYS A 230 6.56 4.41 -18.08
CA LYS A 230 7.38 5.40 -18.80
C LYS A 230 8.83 4.94 -18.90
N VAL A 231 9.44 4.54 -17.78
CA VAL A 231 10.82 4.05 -17.76
C VAL A 231 10.97 2.80 -18.63
N PHE A 232 10.03 1.87 -18.55
CA PHE A 232 10.01 0.66 -19.37
C PHE A 232 9.97 0.98 -20.86
N HIS A 233 9.14 1.96 -21.26
CA HIS A 233 9.09 2.42 -22.64
C HIS A 233 10.41 3.07 -23.08
N ASP A 234 10.95 3.99 -22.27
CA ASP A 234 12.16 4.75 -22.59
C ASP A 234 13.42 3.86 -22.63
N LYS A 235 13.46 2.80 -21.81
CA LYS A 235 14.58 1.87 -21.69
C LYS A 235 14.33 0.52 -22.36
N ARG A 236 13.32 0.42 -23.24
CA ARG A 236 12.91 -0.83 -23.90
C ARG A 236 14.05 -1.55 -24.62
N ASN A 237 14.99 -0.80 -25.21
CA ASN A 237 16.14 -1.40 -25.90
C ASN A 237 17.06 -2.19 -24.96
N LEU A 238 17.24 -1.73 -23.71
CA LEU A 238 18.01 -2.47 -22.70
C LEU A 238 17.31 -3.79 -22.37
N PHE A 239 15.98 -3.77 -22.24
CA PHE A 239 15.19 -4.97 -21.99
C PHE A 239 15.28 -5.98 -23.15
N ASN A 240 15.14 -5.52 -24.39
CA ASN A 240 15.30 -6.38 -25.57
C ASN A 240 16.72 -6.96 -25.66
N THR A 241 17.74 -6.18 -25.30
CA THR A 241 19.13 -6.65 -25.27
C THR A 241 19.31 -7.74 -24.21
N LEU A 242 18.74 -7.55 -23.02
CA LEU A 242 18.76 -8.54 -21.95
C LEU A 242 18.08 -9.85 -22.38
N GLU A 243 16.90 -9.77 -22.99
CA GLU A 243 16.16 -10.93 -23.51
C GLU A 243 16.95 -11.69 -24.60
N ALA A 244 17.62 -10.97 -25.49
CA ALA A 244 18.48 -11.56 -26.51
C ALA A 244 19.70 -12.28 -25.89
N LEU A 245 20.31 -11.68 -24.86
CA LEU A 245 21.42 -12.30 -24.12
C LEU A 245 20.96 -13.56 -23.38
N ASP A 246 19.80 -13.53 -22.73
CA ASP A 246 19.22 -14.69 -22.03
C ASP A 246 18.88 -15.84 -23.00
N THR A 247 18.37 -15.50 -24.19
CA THR A 247 18.15 -16.47 -25.27
C THR A 247 19.46 -17.10 -25.73
N THR A 248 20.50 -16.27 -25.91
CA THR A 248 21.84 -16.74 -26.31
C THR A 248 22.44 -17.67 -25.27
N ILE A 249 22.29 -17.37 -23.96
CA ILE A 249 22.72 -18.28 -22.88
C ILE A 249 21.97 -19.61 -22.98
N SER A 250 20.66 -19.57 -23.19
CA SER A 250 19.82 -20.77 -23.26
C SER A 250 20.21 -21.68 -24.43
N ASP A 251 20.49 -21.10 -25.60
CA ASP A 251 20.92 -21.85 -26.79
C ASP A 251 22.33 -22.42 -26.63
N LEU A 252 23.25 -21.65 -26.03
CA LEU A 252 24.57 -22.13 -25.68
C LEU A 252 24.48 -23.33 -24.73
N LEU A 253 23.71 -23.24 -23.64
CA LEU A 253 23.53 -24.34 -22.69
C LEU A 253 22.97 -25.61 -23.37
N ARG A 254 21.98 -25.47 -24.25
CA ARG A 254 21.44 -26.60 -25.04
C ARG A 254 22.47 -27.24 -25.97
N SER A 255 23.36 -26.43 -26.54
CA SER A 255 24.41 -26.92 -27.45
C SER A 255 25.55 -27.66 -26.73
N PHE A 256 25.77 -27.38 -25.44
CA PHE A 256 26.87 -27.97 -24.66
C PHE A 256 26.59 -29.38 -24.15
N ASP A 257 25.33 -29.82 -24.11
CA ASP A 257 24.96 -31.18 -23.70
C ASP A 257 25.48 -32.29 -24.65
N MET A 258 26.12 -31.93 -25.78
CA MET A 258 26.46 -32.89 -26.83
C MET A 258 27.94 -33.16 -27.13
N THR A 259 28.97 -32.37 -26.75
CA THR A 259 30.41 -32.78 -27.01
C THR A 259 31.61 -31.89 -26.57
N SER A 260 31.51 -30.75 -25.86
CA SER A 260 32.71 -29.87 -25.71
C SER A 260 33.03 -29.27 -24.33
N ASN A 261 34.33 -29.23 -24.00
CA ASN A 261 34.93 -28.71 -22.74
C ASN A 261 35.07 -27.17 -22.65
N HIS A 262 34.48 -26.41 -23.59
CA HIS A 262 34.64 -24.94 -23.69
C HIS A 262 33.39 -24.13 -23.32
N GLY A 263 32.32 -24.76 -22.83
CA GLY A 263 31.06 -24.10 -22.49
C GLY A 263 31.03 -23.16 -21.28
N PRO A 264 31.81 -23.39 -20.20
CA PRO A 264 31.75 -22.53 -19.01
C PRO A 264 32.19 -21.07 -19.27
N ASP A 265 33.21 -20.87 -20.11
CA ASP A 265 33.80 -19.55 -20.37
C ASP A 265 32.91 -18.66 -21.24
N ALA A 266 32.24 -19.23 -22.24
CA ALA A 266 31.31 -18.50 -23.10
C ALA A 266 30.08 -18.01 -22.31
N VAL A 267 29.54 -18.87 -21.44
CA VAL A 267 28.43 -18.52 -20.54
C VAL A 267 28.87 -17.44 -19.53
N SER A 268 30.07 -17.55 -18.97
CA SER A 268 30.62 -16.55 -18.03
C SER A 268 30.74 -15.16 -18.66
N ARG A 269 31.22 -15.07 -19.91
CA ARG A 269 31.34 -13.80 -20.65
C ARG A 269 29.99 -13.15 -20.93
N ILE A 270 28.95 -13.93 -21.25
CA ILE A 270 27.60 -13.39 -21.48
C ILE A 270 26.96 -12.95 -20.16
N LYS A 271 27.17 -13.70 -19.07
CA LYS A 271 26.75 -13.28 -17.72
C LYS A 271 27.39 -11.95 -17.30
N GLN A 272 28.66 -11.71 -17.66
CA GLN A 272 29.30 -10.41 -17.42
C GLN A 272 28.66 -9.27 -18.24
N LYS A 273 28.21 -9.53 -19.48
CA LYS A 273 27.46 -8.57 -20.30
C LYS A 273 26.05 -8.29 -19.79
N ILE A 274 25.43 -9.24 -19.09
CA ILE A 274 24.16 -9.03 -18.38
C ILE A 274 24.36 -8.11 -17.17
N GLN A 275 25.49 -8.28 -16.47
CA GLN A 275 25.83 -7.51 -15.27
C GLN A 275 26.47 -6.14 -15.57
N VAL A 276 26.28 -5.56 -16.76
CA VAL A 276 26.87 -4.25 -17.10
C VAL A 276 26.55 -3.25 -16.00
N LYS A 277 27.58 -2.91 -15.22
CA LYS A 277 27.54 -1.81 -14.27
C LYS A 277 27.58 -0.54 -15.12
N GLU A 278 26.43 0.06 -15.38
CA GLU A 278 26.46 1.49 -15.62
C GLU A 278 27.10 2.12 -14.37
N ASN A 279 28.22 2.83 -14.55
CA ASN A 279 28.70 3.76 -13.54
C ASN A 279 27.67 4.88 -13.47
N THR A 280 26.58 4.64 -12.75
CA THR A 280 25.60 5.67 -12.46
C THR A 280 26.29 6.62 -11.48
N GLU A 281 26.78 7.74 -11.99
CA GLU A 281 26.98 8.92 -11.16
C GLU A 281 25.64 9.17 -10.46
N ILE A 282 25.59 8.83 -9.18
CA ILE A 282 24.47 9.10 -8.31
C ILE A 282 24.36 10.62 -8.30
N TYR A 283 23.27 11.15 -8.88
CA TYR A 283 22.95 12.57 -8.79
C TYR A 283 22.95 12.97 -7.30
N HIS A 284 23.95 13.77 -6.92
CA HIS A 284 24.07 14.41 -5.61
C HIS A 284 22.92 15.38 -5.34
#